data_AF-A0AAJ4XQW2-F1
#
_entry.id   AF-A0AAJ4XQW2-F1
#
_cell.length_a   1.000
_cell.length_b   1.000
_cell.length_c   1.000
_cell.angle_alpha   90.00
_cell.angle_beta   90.00
_cell.angle_gamma   90.00
#
_symmetry.space_group_name_H-M   'P 1'
#
loop_
_entity.id
_entity.type
_entity.pdbx_description
1 polymer ?
#
loop_
_entity_poly.entity_id
_entity_poly.type
_entity_poly.pdbx_seq_one_letter_code
_entity_poly.pdbx_strand_id
1 'polypeptide(L)'
;MFRNTYDSDNTVFSPQGRLHQVEYALEAVKQGSAVVGLRSKTHAILVALKRAPSELASYQKKMLRIDNHMGIGFAGLTSDARVLSTYMRQLALSSRLVYSRPLPISRVVDSLADRAQYNTMDYGKRPYGVGFLIIGVDSTGPHLYEFSPTANCFEYYAMSIGARSQSAKTYLERKYEEFPDASLEDLVLHGLYALRDTLPQNKDLELEQVSVAVVGPGADADVNSPEARKGEKFRVVEGDDLKPYMDKMEPKTIPGARATATTTETQGSAGEGAASATGGEAPMED
;
A
#
# COMPACT_ATOMS: atom_id res chain seq x y z
N MET A 1 -19.62 -30.52 9.60
CA MET A 1 -18.45 -29.81 9.06
C MET A 1 -17.28 -30.79 9.04
N PHE A 2 -16.80 -31.19 7.87
CA PHE A 2 -15.50 -31.88 7.81
C PHE A 2 -14.43 -30.85 8.19
N ARG A 3 -13.83 -31.05 9.37
CA ARG A 3 -12.68 -30.28 9.81
C ARG A 3 -11.50 -30.71 8.93
N ASN A 4 -10.85 -29.77 8.25
CA ASN A 4 -9.67 -30.10 7.46
C ASN A 4 -8.57 -30.57 8.43
N THR A 5 -8.19 -31.84 8.39
CA THR A 5 -7.23 -32.43 9.34
C THR A 5 -5.80 -31.89 9.15
N TYR A 6 -5.53 -31.17 8.05
CA TYR A 6 -4.19 -30.71 7.67
C TYR A 6 -3.97 -29.21 7.92
N ASP A 7 -4.88 -28.53 8.62
CA ASP A 7 -4.83 -27.06 8.75
C ASP A 7 -4.31 -26.54 10.10
N SER A 8 -4.05 -27.44 11.06
CA SER A 8 -3.67 -27.06 12.42
C SER A 8 -2.19 -26.72 12.60
N ASP A 9 -1.32 -27.33 11.79
CA ASP A 9 0.13 -27.26 11.93
C ASP A 9 0.77 -26.53 10.73
N ASN A 10 1.85 -25.80 10.98
CA ASN A 10 2.59 -25.10 9.92
C ASN A 10 3.49 -26.04 9.11
N THR A 11 3.85 -27.21 9.65
CA THR A 11 4.77 -28.17 9.03
C THR A 11 4.08 -29.30 8.24
N VAL A 12 2.75 -29.39 8.31
CA VAL A 12 1.98 -30.47 7.68
C VAL A 12 1.46 -30.05 6.31
N PHE A 13 1.86 -30.80 5.29
CA PHE A 13 1.35 -30.63 3.93
C PHE A 13 -0.02 -31.29 3.77
N SER A 14 -0.91 -30.62 3.04
CA SER A 14 -2.15 -31.23 2.56
C SER A 14 -1.86 -32.29 1.48
N PRO A 15 -2.81 -33.19 1.17
CA PRO A 15 -2.68 -34.13 0.05
C PRO A 15 -2.43 -33.48 -1.31
N GLN A 16 -2.68 -32.17 -1.44
CA GLN A 16 -2.42 -31.36 -2.66
C GLN A 16 -1.06 -30.65 -2.61
N GLY A 17 -0.22 -30.92 -1.60
CA GLY A 17 1.09 -30.28 -1.44
C GLY A 17 1.02 -28.83 -0.97
N ARG A 18 -0.05 -28.44 -0.25
CA ARG A 18 -0.27 -27.06 0.22
C ARG A 18 -0.02 -26.94 1.72
N LEU A 19 0.54 -25.81 2.16
CA LEU A 19 0.69 -25.46 3.57
C LEU A 19 -0.41 -24.46 3.97
N HIS A 20 -1.49 -24.95 4.56
CA HIS A 20 -2.66 -24.11 4.85
C HIS A 20 -2.37 -22.96 5.81
N GLN A 21 -1.52 -23.14 6.82
CA GLN A 21 -1.13 -22.05 7.73
C GLN A 21 -0.45 -20.88 7.01
N VAL A 22 0.33 -21.16 5.96
CA VAL A 22 0.98 -20.11 5.15
C VAL A 22 -0.06 -19.40 4.28
N GLU A 23 -1.02 -20.13 3.73
CA GLU A 23 -2.12 -19.54 2.95
C GLU A 23 -3.04 -18.67 3.80
N TYR A 24 -3.32 -19.08 5.03
CA TYR A 24 -4.08 -18.26 5.98
C TYR A 24 -3.31 -17.00 6.36
N ALA A 25 -1.99 -17.08 6.50
CA ALA A 25 -1.16 -15.90 6.71
C ALA A 25 -1.20 -14.94 5.51
N LEU A 26 -1.22 -15.44 4.27
CA LEU A 26 -1.43 -14.63 3.06
C LEU A 26 -2.80 -13.93 3.06
N GLU A 27 -3.85 -14.62 3.46
CA GLU A 27 -5.18 -14.01 3.58
C GLU A 27 -5.21 -12.91 4.65
N ALA A 28 -4.48 -13.08 5.76
CA ALA A 28 -4.32 -12.03 6.77
C ALA A 28 -3.66 -10.76 6.19
N VAL A 29 -2.68 -10.91 5.28
CA VAL A 29 -2.06 -9.76 4.59
C VAL A 29 -3.09 -9.03 3.73
N LYS A 30 -3.93 -9.75 2.98
CA LYS A 30 -5.00 -9.17 2.15
C LYS A 30 -6.04 -8.39 2.96
N GLN A 31 -6.25 -8.72 4.23
CA GLN A 31 -7.15 -7.98 5.12
C GLN A 31 -6.54 -6.66 5.65
N GLY A 32 -5.21 -6.53 5.64
CA GLY A 32 -4.52 -5.31 6.04
C GLY A 32 -4.81 -4.13 5.11
N SER A 33 -4.77 -2.89 5.62
CA SER A 33 -4.94 -1.70 4.78
C SER A 33 -3.87 -1.64 3.67
N ALA A 34 -4.26 -1.09 2.52
CA ALA A 34 -3.43 -1.04 1.32
C ALA A 34 -2.14 -0.23 1.52
N VAL A 35 -1.07 -0.72 0.91
CA VAL A 35 0.21 -0.03 0.77
C VAL A 35 0.67 -0.22 -0.68
N VAL A 36 1.09 0.87 -1.30
CA VAL A 36 1.63 0.92 -2.66
C VAL A 36 3.09 1.35 -2.58
N GLY A 37 3.95 0.70 -3.35
CA GLY A 37 5.36 1.03 -3.48
C GLY A 37 5.72 1.27 -4.95
N LEU A 38 6.60 2.25 -5.15
CA LEU A 38 7.05 2.71 -6.47
C LEU A 38 8.54 3.03 -6.39
N ARG A 39 9.28 2.80 -7.47
CA ARG A 39 10.65 3.31 -7.61
C ARG A 39 10.88 3.95 -8.98
N SER A 40 11.65 5.03 -8.97
CA SER A 40 12.29 5.62 -10.13
C SER A 40 13.79 5.29 -10.14
N LYS A 41 14.55 5.84 -11.09
CA LYS A 41 16.02 5.74 -11.08
C LYS A 41 16.67 6.48 -9.90
N THR A 42 15.95 7.41 -9.27
CA THR A 42 16.49 8.30 -8.24
C THR A 42 15.86 8.09 -6.87
N HIS A 43 14.57 7.75 -6.80
CA HIS A 43 13.82 7.66 -5.55
C HIS A 43 13.04 6.36 -5.45
N ALA A 44 12.81 5.92 -4.22
CA ALA A 44 11.82 4.90 -3.90
C ALA A 44 10.82 5.47 -2.89
N ILE A 45 9.53 5.18 -3.10
CA ILE A 45 8.46 5.70 -2.26
C ILE A 45 7.49 4.62 -1.84
N LEU A 46 6.83 4.86 -0.72
CA LEU A 46 5.68 4.11 -0.26
C LEU A 46 4.51 5.06 -0.03
N VAL A 47 3.31 4.61 -0.35
CA VAL A 47 2.06 5.33 -0.08
C VAL A 47 1.13 4.36 0.62
N ALA A 48 0.70 4.68 1.85
CA ALA A 48 -0.09 3.78 2.67
C ALA A 48 -1.38 4.42 3.15
N LEU A 49 -2.45 3.61 3.13
CA LEU A 49 -3.72 3.95 3.73
C LEU A 49 -3.72 3.57 5.22
N LYS A 50 -3.81 4.59 6.07
CA LYS A 50 -4.03 4.46 7.51
C LYS A 50 -5.53 4.30 7.78
N ARG A 51 -5.85 3.62 8.88
CA ARG A 51 -7.22 3.49 9.37
C ARG A 51 -7.27 3.89 10.84
N ALA A 52 -8.32 4.62 11.20
CA ALA A 52 -8.74 4.81 12.58
C ALA A 52 -9.87 3.81 12.87
N PRO A 53 -9.82 3.03 13.96
CA PRO A 53 -10.89 2.09 14.31
C PRO A 53 -12.17 2.79 14.76
N SER A 54 -12.06 4.01 15.29
CA SER A 54 -13.18 4.87 15.69
C SER A 54 -12.76 6.33 15.58
N GLU A 55 -13.72 7.25 15.61
CA GLU A 55 -13.45 8.71 15.59
C GLU A 55 -12.62 9.19 16.78
N LEU A 56 -12.68 8.46 17.90
CA LEU A 56 -11.91 8.74 19.11
C LEU A 56 -10.47 8.21 19.04
N ALA A 57 -10.16 7.38 18.04
CA ALA A 57 -8.88 6.71 17.94
C ALA A 57 -7.97 7.41 16.93
N SER A 58 -6.66 7.42 17.23
CA SER A 58 -5.66 7.91 16.30
C SER A 58 -5.42 6.93 15.16
N TYR A 59 -4.97 7.47 14.03
CA TYR A 59 -4.55 6.69 12.88
C TYR A 59 -3.33 5.83 13.20
N GLN A 60 -3.43 4.53 12.89
CA GLN A 60 -2.33 3.61 13.09
C GLN A 60 -1.23 3.82 12.04
N LYS A 61 0.02 3.97 12.50
CA LYS A 61 1.19 4.11 11.63
C LYS A 61 1.46 2.81 10.87
N LYS A 62 1.56 2.91 9.55
CA LYS A 62 1.77 1.78 8.62
C LYS A 62 3.17 1.71 8.02
N MET A 63 3.95 2.77 8.22
CA MET A 63 5.32 2.86 7.74
C MET A 63 6.28 2.93 8.92
N LEU A 64 7.37 2.17 8.85
CA LEU A 64 8.38 2.07 9.89
C LEU A 64 9.75 2.32 9.28
N ARG A 65 10.48 3.28 9.84
CA ARG A 65 11.89 3.50 9.51
C ARG A 65 12.73 2.34 10.05
N ILE A 66 13.60 1.78 9.22
CA ILE A 66 14.56 0.75 9.62
C ILE A 66 15.95 1.35 9.78
N ASP A 67 16.41 2.13 8.80
CA ASP A 67 17.67 2.88 8.87
C ASP A 67 17.51 4.24 8.16
N ASN A 68 18.59 4.98 7.95
CA ASN A 68 18.58 6.22 7.17
C ASN A 68 18.23 5.99 5.69
N HIS A 69 18.73 4.89 5.11
CA HIS A 69 18.58 4.55 3.69
C HIS A 69 17.49 3.52 3.43
N MET A 70 16.70 3.13 4.44
CA MET A 70 15.73 2.05 4.30
C MET A 70 14.53 2.21 5.24
N GLY A 71 13.34 1.89 4.73
CA GLY A 71 12.15 1.73 5.55
C GLY A 71 11.14 0.78 4.93
N ILE A 72 10.09 0.49 5.68
CA ILE A 72 9.08 -0.49 5.30
C ILE A 72 7.67 0.09 5.42
N GLY A 73 6.78 -0.40 4.57
CA GLY A 73 5.33 -0.31 4.71
C GLY A 73 4.77 -1.71 4.82
N PHE A 74 3.80 -1.94 5.71
CA PHE A 74 3.33 -3.30 6.00
C PHE A 74 1.81 -3.46 5.87
N ALA A 75 1.38 -4.67 5.53
CA ALA A 75 -0.02 -5.10 5.58
C ALA A 75 -0.15 -6.44 6.30
N GLY A 76 -1.21 -6.63 7.10
CA GLY A 76 -1.41 -7.79 7.96
C GLY A 76 -1.23 -7.46 9.45
N LEU A 77 -0.68 -8.41 10.22
CA LEU A 77 -0.56 -8.34 11.68
C LEU A 77 0.54 -7.34 12.13
N THR A 78 0.12 -6.29 12.82
CA THR A 78 1.03 -5.24 13.34
C THR A 78 2.05 -5.76 14.36
N SER A 79 1.71 -6.79 15.14
CA SER A 79 2.64 -7.43 16.07
C SER A 79 3.84 -8.02 15.35
N ASP A 80 3.58 -8.74 14.26
CA ASP A 80 4.60 -9.41 13.46
C ASP A 80 5.46 -8.38 12.73
N ALA A 81 4.83 -7.31 12.23
CA ALA A 81 5.52 -6.16 11.65
C ALA A 81 6.56 -5.56 12.62
N ARG A 82 6.21 -5.42 13.90
CA ARG A 82 7.11 -4.88 14.94
C ARG A 82 8.28 -5.82 15.25
N VAL A 83 8.02 -7.13 15.31
CA VAL A 83 9.08 -8.13 15.55
C VAL A 83 10.09 -8.11 14.40
N LEU A 84 9.61 -8.19 13.16
CA LEU A 84 10.49 -8.23 11.98
C LEU A 84 11.19 -6.89 11.74
N SER A 85 10.52 -5.74 11.92
CA SER A 85 11.19 -4.44 11.82
C SER A 85 12.30 -4.26 12.86
N THR A 86 12.12 -4.77 14.08
CA THR A 86 13.17 -4.74 15.11
C THR A 86 14.36 -5.60 14.70
N TYR A 87 14.09 -6.79 14.14
CA TYR A 87 15.14 -7.64 13.58
C TYR A 87 15.90 -6.95 12.43
N MET A 88 15.20 -6.33 11.48
CA MET A 88 15.84 -5.59 10.38
C MET A 88 16.69 -4.41 10.89
N ARG A 89 16.22 -3.69 11.92
CA ARG A 89 17.01 -2.62 12.58
C ARG A 89 18.30 -3.17 13.19
N GLN A 90 18.22 -4.32 13.85
CA GLN A 90 19.39 -4.96 14.44
C GLN A 90 20.42 -5.36 13.37
N LEU A 91 19.97 -5.89 12.22
CA LEU A 91 20.84 -6.20 11.08
C LEU A 91 21.53 -4.95 10.53
N ALA A 92 20.76 -3.87 10.31
CA ALA A 92 21.30 -2.61 9.79
C ALA A 92 22.33 -2.00 10.76
N LEU A 93 21.99 -1.92 12.05
CA LEU A 93 22.89 -1.41 13.09
C LEU A 93 24.16 -2.25 13.22
N SER A 94 24.04 -3.58 13.16
CA SER A 94 25.18 -4.50 13.20
C SER A 94 26.14 -4.25 12.03
N SER A 95 25.61 -4.10 10.81
CA SER A 95 26.44 -3.78 9.64
C SER A 95 27.19 -2.46 9.81
N ARG A 96 26.51 -1.42 10.32
CA ARG A 96 27.15 -0.12 10.57
C ARG A 96 28.20 -0.20 11.67
N LEU A 97 27.98 -1.01 12.71
CA LEU A 97 28.94 -1.18 13.81
C LEU A 97 30.20 -1.94 13.36
N VAL A 98 30.03 -3.03 12.61
CA VAL A 98 31.14 -3.92 12.24
C VAL A 98 31.89 -3.44 11.01
N TYR A 99 31.18 -2.90 10.03
CA TYR A 99 31.74 -2.58 8.70
C TYR A 99 31.68 -1.10 8.34
N SER A 100 31.13 -0.24 9.22
CA SER A 100 30.95 1.19 8.97
C SER A 100 30.24 1.52 7.64
N ARG A 101 29.38 0.62 7.16
CA ARG A 101 28.62 0.79 5.91
C ARG A 101 27.13 0.51 6.11
N PRO A 102 26.25 1.19 5.36
CA PRO A 102 24.85 0.81 5.25
C PRO A 102 24.73 -0.64 4.77
N LEU A 103 23.75 -1.37 5.30
CA LEU A 103 23.49 -2.74 4.88
C LEU A 103 22.76 -2.71 3.51
N PRO A 104 23.27 -3.41 2.46
CA PRO A 104 22.59 -3.49 1.17
C PRO A 104 21.18 -4.08 1.32
N ILE A 105 20.23 -3.60 0.52
CA ILE A 105 18.82 -3.93 0.71
C ILE A 105 18.57 -5.42 0.46
N SER A 106 19.19 -5.98 -0.59
CA SER A 106 19.14 -7.42 -0.91
C SER A 106 19.51 -8.31 0.29
N ARG A 107 20.58 -7.97 1.02
CA ARG A 107 21.00 -8.75 2.20
C ARG A 107 20.00 -8.71 3.35
N VAL A 108 19.35 -7.58 3.56
CA VAL A 108 18.31 -7.46 4.59
C VAL A 108 17.13 -8.37 4.23
N VAL A 109 16.75 -8.34 2.96
CA VAL A 109 15.63 -9.09 2.40
C VAL A 109 15.90 -10.59 2.47
N ASP A 110 17.09 -11.06 2.07
CA ASP A 110 17.49 -12.47 2.20
C ASP A 110 17.46 -12.93 3.66
N SER A 111 18.04 -12.14 4.57
CA SER A 111 18.04 -12.45 6.00
C SER A 111 16.63 -12.47 6.60
N LEU A 112 15.70 -11.71 6.02
CA LEU A 112 14.29 -11.68 6.41
C LEU A 112 13.56 -12.92 5.89
N ALA A 113 13.81 -13.30 4.63
CA ALA A 113 13.29 -14.52 4.01
C ALA A 113 13.69 -15.76 4.82
N ASP A 114 14.98 -15.91 5.15
CA ASP A 114 15.49 -17.04 5.95
C ASP A 114 14.80 -17.13 7.31
N ARG A 115 14.64 -15.98 7.98
CA ARG A 115 13.95 -15.92 9.29
C ARG A 115 12.48 -16.29 9.17
N ALA A 116 11.80 -15.87 8.10
CA ALA A 116 10.41 -16.22 7.85
C ALA A 116 10.26 -17.71 7.51
N GLN A 117 11.16 -18.25 6.71
CA GLN A 117 11.17 -19.65 6.31
C GLN A 117 11.42 -20.59 7.50
N TYR A 118 12.26 -20.19 8.45
CA TYR A 118 12.41 -20.94 9.69
C TYR A 118 11.06 -21.11 10.43
N ASN A 119 10.20 -20.08 10.41
CA ASN A 119 8.89 -20.11 11.05
C ASN A 119 7.82 -20.91 10.27
N THR A 120 8.09 -21.31 9.03
CA THR A 120 7.20 -22.20 8.25
C THR A 120 7.59 -23.68 8.40
N MET A 121 8.85 -23.97 8.75
CA MET A 121 9.37 -25.35 8.83
C MET A 121 9.53 -25.88 10.26
N ASP A 122 9.64 -25.02 11.27
CA ASP A 122 9.81 -25.44 12.66
C ASP A 122 8.47 -25.66 13.36
N TYR A 123 8.31 -26.81 14.01
CA TYR A 123 7.09 -27.19 14.72
C TYR A 123 6.83 -26.26 15.91
N GLY A 124 5.55 -25.93 16.13
CA GLY A 124 5.12 -25.08 17.24
C GLY A 124 5.36 -23.59 17.02
N LYS A 125 5.95 -23.19 15.89
CA LYS A 125 5.94 -21.81 15.42
C LYS A 125 4.75 -21.57 14.49
N ARG A 126 4.48 -20.30 14.21
CA ARG A 126 3.53 -19.91 13.16
C ARG A 126 4.22 -19.02 12.13
N PRO A 127 3.78 -19.08 10.85
CA PRO A 127 4.19 -18.12 9.85
C PRO A 127 3.87 -16.69 10.29
N TYR A 128 4.65 -15.74 9.81
CA TYR A 128 4.40 -14.32 10.03
C TYR A 128 3.19 -13.89 9.19
N GLY A 129 2.16 -13.34 9.82
CA GLY A 129 0.93 -12.88 9.16
C GLY A 129 1.06 -11.48 8.59
N VAL A 130 2.22 -11.13 8.04
CA VAL A 130 2.53 -9.77 7.56
C VAL A 130 3.27 -9.83 6.23
N GLY A 131 2.90 -8.93 5.32
CA GLY A 131 3.66 -8.64 4.10
C GLY A 131 4.29 -7.27 4.20
N PHE A 132 5.48 -7.11 3.62
CA PHE A 132 6.16 -5.81 3.55
C PHE A 132 6.36 -5.36 2.12
N LEU A 133 6.28 -4.05 1.93
CA LEU A 133 6.99 -3.35 0.88
C LEU A 133 8.17 -2.63 1.52
N ILE A 134 9.37 -2.96 1.06
CA ILE A 134 10.64 -2.47 1.59
C ILE A 134 11.21 -1.54 0.54
N ILE A 135 11.41 -0.27 0.91
CA ILE A 135 12.11 0.70 0.08
C ILE A 135 13.47 1.01 0.68
N GLY A 136 14.46 1.18 -0.18
CA GLY A 136 15.76 1.65 0.24
C GLY A 136 16.62 2.08 -0.93
N VAL A 137 17.71 2.78 -0.62
CA VAL A 137 18.73 3.17 -1.58
C VAL A 137 20.03 2.54 -1.14
N ASP A 138 20.74 1.89 -2.06
CA ASP A 138 22.11 1.46 -1.86
C ASP A 138 22.99 1.85 -3.06
N SER A 139 24.24 1.35 -3.09
CA SER A 139 25.20 1.66 -4.13
C SER A 139 24.73 1.34 -5.56
N THR A 140 23.73 0.46 -5.72
CA THR A 140 23.16 0.09 -7.03
C THR A 140 21.93 0.91 -7.40
N GLY A 141 21.42 1.73 -6.48
CA GLY A 141 20.33 2.67 -6.70
C GLY A 141 19.14 2.45 -5.76
N PRO A 142 17.96 2.97 -6.12
CA PRO A 142 16.72 2.75 -5.38
C PRO A 142 16.12 1.38 -5.66
N HIS A 143 15.68 0.73 -4.59
CA HIS A 143 15.09 -0.61 -4.61
C HIS A 143 13.70 -0.61 -3.98
N LEU A 144 12.86 -1.51 -4.51
CA LEU A 144 11.56 -1.85 -3.95
C LEU A 144 11.44 -3.36 -3.91
N TYR A 145 11.37 -3.92 -2.70
CA TYR A 145 11.17 -5.35 -2.49
C TYR A 145 9.80 -5.62 -1.87
N GLU A 146 9.14 -6.67 -2.34
CA GLU A 146 8.03 -7.29 -1.63
C GLU A 146 8.56 -8.44 -0.78
N PHE A 147 8.13 -8.51 0.47
CA PHE A 147 8.27 -9.69 1.33
C PHE A 147 6.88 -10.28 1.59
N SER A 148 6.75 -11.59 1.37
CA SER A 148 5.53 -12.36 1.60
C SER A 148 5.69 -13.32 2.80
N PRO A 149 4.62 -13.62 3.56
CA PRO A 149 4.56 -14.70 4.54
C PRO A 149 5.07 -16.07 4.07
N THR A 150 5.09 -16.30 2.76
CA THR A 150 5.64 -17.51 2.12
C THR A 150 7.17 -17.55 2.14
N ALA A 151 7.83 -16.57 2.76
CA ALA A 151 9.27 -16.33 2.72
C ALA A 151 9.82 -15.96 1.33
N ASN A 152 8.95 -15.79 0.33
CA ASN A 152 9.37 -15.29 -0.97
C ASN A 152 9.62 -13.79 -0.90
N CYS A 153 10.71 -13.36 -1.53
CA CYS A 153 11.02 -11.97 -1.73
C CYS A 153 11.32 -11.71 -3.19
N PHE A 154 10.72 -10.66 -3.73
CA PHE A 154 10.93 -10.25 -5.12
C PHE A 154 11.16 -8.76 -5.21
N GLU A 155 12.05 -8.35 -6.12
CA GLU A 155 12.26 -6.96 -6.46
C GLU A 155 11.26 -6.53 -7.54
N TYR A 156 10.66 -5.35 -7.36
CA TYR A 156 9.64 -4.80 -8.24
C TYR A 156 10.00 -3.38 -8.71
N TYR A 157 9.45 -2.97 -9.85
CA TYR A 157 9.40 -1.56 -10.25
C TYR A 157 8.27 -0.81 -9.52
N ALA A 158 7.17 -1.52 -9.32
CA ALA A 158 6.00 -1.04 -8.62
C ALA A 158 5.23 -2.25 -8.06
N MET A 159 4.69 -2.12 -6.86
CA MET A 159 3.92 -3.21 -6.24
C MET A 159 2.90 -2.66 -5.25
N SER A 160 1.83 -3.41 -5.01
CA SER A 160 0.85 -3.10 -3.97
C SER A 160 0.47 -4.33 -3.15
N ILE A 161 0.26 -4.12 -1.86
CA ILE A 161 -0.14 -5.15 -0.89
C ILE A 161 -1.35 -4.67 -0.08
N GLY A 162 -2.07 -5.61 0.54
CA GLY A 162 -3.24 -5.32 1.38
C GLY A 162 -4.57 -5.33 0.62
N ALA A 163 -5.58 -4.74 1.27
CA ALA A 163 -6.96 -4.80 0.86
C ALA A 163 -7.19 -4.10 -0.48
N ARG A 164 -7.84 -4.81 -1.42
CA ARG A 164 -8.10 -4.34 -2.79
C ARG A 164 -6.83 -3.88 -3.52
N SER A 165 -5.69 -4.48 -3.21
CA SER A 165 -4.42 -4.19 -3.90
C SER A 165 -4.48 -4.44 -5.41
N GLN A 166 -5.32 -5.38 -5.88
CA GLN A 166 -5.44 -5.69 -7.31
C GLN A 166 -5.80 -4.48 -8.18
N SER A 167 -6.68 -3.58 -7.72
CA SER A 167 -7.02 -2.39 -8.50
C SER A 167 -5.85 -1.41 -8.60
N ALA A 168 -5.05 -1.27 -7.53
CA ALA A 168 -3.80 -0.54 -7.60
C ALA A 168 -2.82 -1.19 -8.59
N LYS A 169 -2.69 -2.54 -8.60
CA LYS A 169 -1.82 -3.23 -9.56
C LYS A 169 -2.20 -2.92 -11.01
N THR A 170 -3.50 -2.94 -11.33
CA THR A 170 -3.98 -2.58 -12.67
C THR A 170 -3.65 -1.12 -13.06
N TYR A 171 -3.64 -0.19 -12.11
CA TYR A 171 -3.12 1.16 -12.37
C TYR A 171 -1.61 1.13 -12.65
N LEU A 172 -0.85 0.48 -11.78
CA LEU A 172 0.62 0.40 -11.87
C LEU A 172 1.08 -0.24 -13.18
N GLU A 173 0.45 -1.34 -13.60
CA GLU A 173 0.75 -2.05 -14.86
C GLU A 173 0.55 -1.18 -16.10
N ARG A 174 -0.36 -0.20 -16.06
CA ARG A 174 -0.59 0.71 -17.20
C ARG A 174 0.44 1.85 -17.27
N LYS A 175 1.11 2.14 -16.15
CA LYS A 175 1.91 3.37 -15.97
C LYS A 175 3.37 3.10 -15.61
N TYR A 176 3.78 1.85 -15.43
CA TYR A 176 5.11 1.51 -14.90
C TYR A 176 6.28 1.99 -15.76
N GLU A 177 6.07 2.17 -17.07
CA GLU A 177 7.09 2.68 -18.00
C GLU A 177 7.40 4.16 -17.77
N GLU A 178 6.48 4.92 -17.15
CA GLU A 178 6.67 6.34 -16.82
C GLU A 178 7.52 6.53 -15.55
N PHE A 179 7.60 5.52 -14.67
CA PHE A 179 8.23 5.64 -13.35
C PHE A 179 9.76 5.83 -13.34
N PRO A 180 10.57 5.20 -14.23
CA PRO A 180 12.02 5.32 -14.17
C PRO A 180 12.53 6.76 -14.27
N ASP A 181 11.88 7.59 -15.09
CA ASP A 181 12.26 8.97 -15.37
C ASP A 181 11.35 10.00 -14.67
N ALA A 182 10.39 9.53 -13.87
CA ALA A 182 9.50 10.39 -13.10
C ALA A 182 10.26 11.19 -12.02
N SER A 183 9.86 12.45 -11.84
CA SER A 183 10.29 13.25 -10.70
C SER A 183 9.74 12.68 -9.39
N LEU A 184 10.27 13.10 -8.24
CA LEU A 184 9.73 12.70 -6.94
C LEU A 184 8.24 13.08 -6.83
N GLU A 185 7.86 14.26 -7.31
CA GLU A 185 6.48 14.72 -7.25
C GLU A 185 5.55 13.85 -8.10
N ASP A 186 5.94 13.55 -9.34
CA ASP A 186 5.15 12.71 -10.24
C ASP A 186 5.03 11.29 -9.71
N LEU A 187 6.11 10.76 -9.13
CA LEU A 187 6.12 9.43 -8.51
C LEU A 187 5.13 9.37 -7.35
N VAL A 188 5.10 10.40 -6.48
CA VAL A 188 4.12 10.51 -5.39
C VAL A 188 2.70 10.58 -5.93
N LEU A 189 2.45 11.36 -6.99
CA LEU A 189 1.13 11.45 -7.62
C LEU A 189 0.66 10.09 -8.17
N HIS A 190 1.52 9.35 -8.88
CA HIS A 190 1.20 7.99 -9.32
C HIS A 190 0.86 7.06 -8.14
N GLY A 191 1.59 7.19 -7.03
CA GLY A 191 1.33 6.41 -5.82
C GLY A 191 -0.02 6.74 -5.18
N LEU A 192 -0.39 8.02 -5.16
CA LEU A 192 -1.70 8.46 -4.67
C LEU A 192 -2.83 7.99 -5.59
N TYR A 193 -2.67 8.07 -6.91
CA TYR A 193 -3.66 7.57 -7.87
C TYR A 193 -3.87 6.06 -7.71
N ALA A 194 -2.78 5.29 -7.61
CA ALA A 194 -2.85 3.86 -7.34
C ALA A 194 -3.54 3.56 -6.00
N LEU A 195 -3.23 4.31 -4.93
CA LEU A 195 -3.86 4.13 -3.63
C LEU A 195 -5.36 4.45 -3.67
N ARG A 196 -5.77 5.51 -4.38
CA ARG A 196 -7.18 5.89 -4.56
C ARG A 196 -7.99 4.78 -5.21
N ASP A 197 -7.41 4.04 -6.15
CA ASP A 197 -8.09 2.91 -6.80
C ASP A 197 -8.32 1.73 -5.85
N THR A 198 -7.66 1.68 -4.69
CA THR A 198 -7.93 0.69 -3.63
C THR A 198 -9.13 1.06 -2.75
N LEU A 199 -9.72 2.25 -2.90
CA LEU A 199 -10.91 2.66 -2.16
C LEU A 199 -12.20 2.21 -2.88
N PRO A 200 -13.33 2.09 -2.16
CA PRO A 200 -14.64 1.92 -2.80
C PRO A 200 -14.92 3.09 -3.75
N GLN A 201 -15.74 2.88 -4.78
CA GLN A 201 -16.01 3.88 -5.81
C GLN A 201 -16.56 5.21 -5.26
N ASN A 202 -17.27 5.17 -4.13
CA ASN A 202 -17.92 6.33 -3.52
C ASN A 202 -17.08 7.01 -2.42
N LYS A 203 -15.78 6.69 -2.32
CA LYS A 203 -14.89 7.29 -1.33
C LYS A 203 -13.63 7.81 -2.00
N ASP A 204 -13.25 9.02 -1.60
CA ASP A 204 -12.00 9.66 -1.97
C ASP A 204 -10.97 9.55 -0.83
N LEU A 205 -9.73 9.89 -1.15
CA LEU A 205 -8.63 9.91 -0.18
C LEU A 205 -8.76 11.16 0.69
N GLU A 206 -8.76 10.96 2.00
CA GLU A 206 -8.66 12.03 3.00
C GLU A 206 -7.20 12.21 3.44
N LEU A 207 -6.81 13.44 3.72
CA LEU A 207 -5.43 13.80 4.06
C LEU A 207 -4.91 13.01 5.28
N GLU A 208 -5.75 12.86 6.30
CA GLU A 208 -5.41 12.20 7.56
C GLU A 208 -5.20 10.68 7.38
N GLN A 209 -5.85 10.10 6.36
CA GLN A 209 -5.78 8.68 6.05
C GLN A 209 -4.53 8.32 5.26
N VAL A 210 -3.85 9.29 4.64
CA VAL A 210 -2.70 9.02 3.78
C VAL A 210 -1.40 9.26 4.54
N SER A 211 -0.40 8.43 4.21
CA SER A 211 0.98 8.62 4.60
C SER A 211 1.85 8.29 3.40
N VAL A 212 2.89 9.08 3.18
CA VAL A 212 3.87 8.86 2.09
C VAL A 212 5.25 8.76 2.71
N ALA A 213 6.02 7.71 2.40
CA ALA A 213 7.43 7.66 2.73
C ALA A 213 8.28 7.81 1.49
N VAL A 214 9.39 8.52 1.64
CA VAL A 214 10.34 8.80 0.56
C VAL A 214 11.74 8.45 1.04
N VAL A 215 12.51 7.80 0.15
CA VAL A 215 13.97 7.66 0.26
C VAL A 215 14.59 7.97 -1.10
N GLY A 216 15.72 8.67 -1.09
CA GLY A 216 16.35 9.18 -2.29
C GLY A 216 17.88 9.17 -2.24
N PRO A 217 18.54 9.89 -3.15
CA PRO A 217 19.99 9.87 -3.29
C PRO A 217 20.73 10.33 -2.02
N GLY A 218 21.86 9.70 -1.73
CA GLY A 218 22.71 10.02 -0.59
C GLY A 218 22.17 9.57 0.77
N ALA A 219 21.04 8.86 0.81
CA ALA A 219 20.50 8.30 2.05
C ALA A 219 21.43 7.26 2.69
N ASP A 220 22.21 6.57 1.87
CA ASP A 220 23.19 5.53 2.19
C ASP A 220 24.59 6.07 2.51
N ALA A 221 24.80 7.40 2.40
CA ALA A 221 26.08 8.01 2.70
C ALA A 221 26.53 7.73 4.15
N ASP A 222 27.84 7.58 4.35
CA ASP A 222 28.40 7.37 5.69
C ASP A 222 28.03 8.54 6.59
N VAL A 223 27.51 8.24 7.79
CA VAL A 223 27.04 9.24 8.77
C VAL A 223 28.15 10.21 9.19
N ASN A 224 29.42 9.80 9.07
CA ASN A 224 30.56 10.67 9.36
C ASN A 224 30.96 11.58 8.17
N SER A 225 30.44 11.31 6.97
CA SER A 225 30.71 12.10 5.78
C SER A 225 29.87 13.39 5.76
N PRO A 226 30.38 14.48 5.15
CA PRO A 226 29.58 15.68 4.88
C PRO A 226 28.36 15.41 3.99
N GLU A 227 28.43 14.41 3.13
CA GLU A 227 27.40 14.01 2.17
C GLU A 227 26.15 13.46 2.87
N ALA A 228 26.31 12.77 4.00
CA ALA A 228 25.19 12.27 4.79
C ALA A 228 24.31 13.35 5.43
N ARG A 229 24.75 14.61 5.44
CA ARG A 229 23.89 15.75 5.84
C ARG A 229 22.95 16.20 4.72
N LYS A 230 23.31 15.96 3.47
CA LYS A 230 22.55 16.36 2.28
C LYS A 230 21.67 15.24 1.72
N GLY A 231 21.92 13.99 2.13
CA GLY A 231 21.19 12.82 1.64
C GLY A 231 19.70 12.84 1.98
N GLU A 232 18.89 12.37 1.04
CA GLU A 232 17.44 12.24 1.17
C GLU A 232 17.06 10.97 1.95
N LYS A 233 17.27 11.03 3.26
CA LYS A 233 17.00 9.94 4.20
C LYS A 233 15.52 9.58 4.22
N PHE A 234 15.24 8.32 4.57
CA PHE A 234 13.90 7.82 4.81
C PHE A 234 13.14 8.76 5.75
N ARG A 235 12.10 9.38 5.21
CA ARG A 235 11.19 10.26 5.94
C ARG A 235 9.75 9.92 5.58
N VAL A 236 8.86 10.10 6.55
CA VAL A 236 7.42 9.95 6.36
C VAL A 236 6.81 11.35 6.32
N VAL A 237 6.06 11.63 5.27
CA VAL A 237 5.31 12.84 4.99
C VAL A 237 3.84 12.57 5.31
N GLU A 238 3.26 13.38 6.21
CA GLU A 238 1.88 13.28 6.65
C GLU A 238 1.32 14.69 6.91
N GLY A 239 -0.01 14.83 6.92
CA GLY A 239 -0.66 16.09 7.28
C GLY A 239 -0.42 17.20 6.26
N ASP A 240 -0.12 18.41 6.73
CA ASP A 240 -0.04 19.61 5.89
C ASP A 240 0.99 19.52 4.77
N ASP A 241 2.11 18.81 4.98
CA ASP A 241 3.15 18.60 3.98
C ASP A 241 2.67 17.77 2.78
N LEU A 242 1.56 17.03 2.92
CA LEU A 242 0.98 16.21 1.87
C LEU A 242 -0.08 16.98 1.04
N LYS A 243 -0.63 18.08 1.56
CA LYS A 243 -1.66 18.89 0.89
C LYS A 243 -1.28 19.29 -0.54
N PRO A 244 -0.04 19.76 -0.84
CA PRO A 244 0.32 20.14 -2.20
C PRO A 244 0.24 18.99 -3.21
N TYR A 245 0.43 17.74 -2.78
CA TYR A 245 0.31 16.58 -3.66
C TYR A 245 -1.14 16.15 -3.83
N MET A 246 -1.95 16.25 -2.77
CA MET A 246 -3.38 15.95 -2.79
C MET A 246 -4.16 16.92 -3.67
N ASP A 247 -3.86 18.22 -3.59
CA ASP A 247 -4.55 19.26 -4.36
C ASP A 247 -4.25 19.17 -5.88
N LYS A 248 -3.10 18.60 -6.24
CA LYS A 248 -2.73 18.29 -7.63
C LYS A 248 -3.44 17.06 -8.21
N MET A 249 -4.13 16.27 -7.38
CA MET A 249 -4.85 15.09 -7.88
C MET A 249 -6.09 15.51 -8.67
N GLU A 250 -6.20 15.02 -9.90
CA GLU A 250 -7.42 15.18 -10.69
C GLU A 250 -8.57 14.40 -10.05
N PRO A 251 -9.80 14.92 -10.04
CA PRO A 251 -10.96 14.21 -9.50
C PRO A 251 -11.19 12.90 -10.25
N LYS A 252 -11.71 11.89 -9.53
CA LYS A 252 -11.95 10.56 -10.11
C LYS A 252 -13.03 10.64 -11.19
N THR A 253 -12.64 10.52 -12.45
CA THR A 253 -13.59 10.45 -13.56
C THR A 253 -14.31 9.09 -13.52
N ILE A 254 -15.60 9.11 -13.20
CA ILE A 254 -16.45 7.90 -13.21
C ILE A 254 -16.89 7.69 -14.66
N PRO A 255 -16.46 6.61 -15.35
CA PRO A 255 -16.97 6.31 -16.69
C PRO A 255 -18.44 5.89 -16.55
N GLY A 256 -19.37 6.80 -16.86
CA GLY A 256 -20.81 6.52 -16.79
C GLY A 256 -21.70 7.67 -16.31
N ALA A 257 -21.15 8.74 -15.73
CA ALA A 257 -21.93 9.95 -15.44
C ALA A 257 -22.13 10.75 -16.73
N ARG A 258 -23.10 10.34 -17.55
CA ARG A 258 -23.57 11.13 -18.69
C ARG A 258 -24.04 12.48 -18.15
N ALA A 259 -23.45 13.55 -18.66
CA ALA A 259 -23.76 14.92 -18.30
C ALA A 259 -25.27 15.22 -18.48
N THR A 260 -26.01 15.29 -17.37
CA THR A 260 -27.27 16.05 -17.33
C THR A 260 -26.92 17.50 -17.07
N ALA A 261 -26.43 18.17 -18.10
CA ALA A 261 -26.57 19.61 -18.20
C ALA A 261 -28.01 19.88 -18.68
N THR A 262 -28.91 20.15 -17.73
CA THR A 262 -30.19 20.79 -18.07
C THR A 262 -30.11 22.22 -17.56
N THR A 263 -29.94 23.09 -18.54
CA THR A 263 -30.05 24.55 -18.53
C THR A 263 -31.17 25.05 -17.64
N THR A 264 -30.81 25.92 -16.70
CA THR A 264 -31.68 26.90 -16.08
C THR A 264 -32.02 27.96 -17.13
N GLU A 265 -33.24 27.94 -17.67
CA GLU A 265 -33.85 29.14 -18.24
C GLU A 265 -35.12 29.46 -17.46
N THR A 266 -35.22 30.74 -17.10
CA THR A 266 -36.29 31.34 -16.30
C THR A 266 -37.11 32.25 -17.21
N GLN A 267 -38.38 32.48 -16.83
CA GLN A 267 -39.43 33.33 -17.44
C GLN A 267 -40.47 32.50 -18.22
N GLY A 268 -41.78 32.56 -17.99
CA GLY A 268 -42.62 33.43 -17.16
C GLY A 268 -43.91 33.77 -17.92
N SER A 269 -45.07 33.58 -17.27
CA SER A 269 -46.40 34.21 -17.49
C SER A 269 -47.57 33.31 -17.93
N ALA A 270 -48.48 33.10 -16.96
CA ALA A 270 -49.94 33.30 -16.97
C ALA A 270 -50.82 32.86 -18.16
N GLY A 271 -51.90 32.15 -17.84
CA GLY A 271 -53.11 32.03 -18.66
C GLY A 271 -54.08 30.96 -18.18
N GLU A 272 -55.22 31.38 -17.64
CA GLU A 272 -56.34 30.61 -17.09
C GLU A 272 -57.08 29.73 -18.11
N GLY A 273 -57.85 28.74 -17.64
CA GLY A 273 -58.91 28.11 -18.46
C GLY A 273 -59.47 26.80 -17.89
N ALA A 274 -60.79 26.75 -17.68
CA ALA A 274 -61.55 25.82 -16.86
C ALA A 274 -62.07 24.51 -17.53
N ALA A 275 -62.69 23.67 -16.69
CA ALA A 275 -63.79 22.71 -16.94
C ALA A 275 -63.43 21.27 -17.39
N SER A 276 -63.65 20.25 -16.54
CA SER A 276 -64.79 19.27 -16.50
C SER A 276 -64.74 18.22 -17.63
N ALA A 277 -64.99 16.90 -17.51
CA ALA A 277 -65.78 16.10 -16.59
C ALA A 277 -65.49 14.58 -16.82
N THR A 278 -65.77 13.77 -15.78
CA THR A 278 -66.37 12.40 -15.82
C THR A 278 -65.89 11.28 -16.75
N GLY A 279 -65.59 10.11 -16.14
CA GLY A 279 -66.41 8.90 -16.36
C GLY A 279 -65.73 7.63 -16.90
N GLY A 280 -66.00 6.50 -16.22
CA GLY A 280 -66.09 5.14 -16.78
C GLY A 280 -64.79 4.33 -16.78
N GLU A 281 -64.61 3.38 -15.85
CA GLU A 281 -65.05 1.98 -15.89
C GLU A 281 -63.99 1.03 -16.49
N ALA A 282 -63.57 0.07 -15.66
CA ALA A 282 -62.87 -1.15 -16.07
C ALA A 282 -63.83 -2.08 -16.85
N PRO A 283 -63.35 -3.10 -17.57
CA PRO A 283 -63.14 -4.39 -16.88
C PRO A 283 -61.95 -5.24 -17.39
N MET A 284 -61.72 -6.31 -16.64
CA MET A 284 -60.88 -7.48 -16.92
C MET A 284 -61.40 -8.35 -18.07
N GLU A 285 -60.48 -9.13 -18.64
CA GLU A 285 -60.54 -10.46 -19.33
C GLU A 285 -59.47 -10.40 -20.47
N ASP A 286 -58.52 -11.31 -20.64
CA ASP A 286 -58.41 -12.76 -20.35
C ASP A 286 -57.11 -13.17 -19.61
#